data_AF-A0A8H4V3A1-F1
#
_entry.id   AF-A0A8H4V3A1-F1
#
_cell.length_a   1.000
_cell.length_b   1.000
_cell.length_c   1.000
_cell.angle_alpha   90.00
_cell.angle_beta   90.00
_cell.angle_gamma   90.00
#
_symmetry.space_group_name_H-M   'P 1'
#
loop_
_entity.id
_entity.type
_entity.pdbx_description
1 polymer ?
#
loop_
_entity_poly.entity_id
_entity_poly.type
_entity_poly.pdbx_seq_one_letter_code
_entity_poly.pdbx_strand_id
1 'polypeptide(L)'
;MVNLLKRMRKLNQSPVLRQRLINIRVGTGAATLPSLSNPVNDLPIVTRMHLTYGKSIGKGHIGAHKFWRQCLARLKYHNPAIQMSVKPYEGTQEKLAPALTIFFSGAQPKKAQAYHDPALKDEFAPKPTEAEKAVVLNLKDYNFEEIWQQVKELTGAVEVAATAEDREQIEKLKQMELKSEADK
;
A
#
# COMPACT_ATOMS: atom_id res chain seq x y z
N MET A 1 -23.51 3.14 -25.22
CA MET A 1 -22.79 4.17 -24.42
C MET A 1 -23.54 4.36 -23.09
N VAL A 2 -22.92 4.15 -21.93
CA VAL A 2 -23.64 4.17 -20.63
C VAL A 2 -23.88 5.62 -20.17
N ASN A 3 -25.11 5.98 -19.80
CA ASN A 3 -25.50 7.34 -19.39
C ASN A 3 -24.68 7.84 -18.16
N LEU A 4 -24.13 9.06 -18.26
CA LEU A 4 -23.33 9.72 -17.21
C LEU A 4 -24.09 9.81 -15.87
N LEU A 5 -25.38 10.20 -15.91
CA LEU A 5 -26.22 10.33 -14.73
C LEU A 5 -26.41 9.00 -14.00
N LYS A 6 -26.53 7.90 -14.76
CA LYS A 6 -26.62 6.55 -14.18
C LYS A 6 -25.31 6.15 -13.49
N ARG A 7 -24.15 6.54 -14.02
CA ARG A 7 -22.84 6.29 -13.40
C ARG A 7 -22.63 7.12 -12.13
N MET A 8 -22.97 8.41 -12.18
CA MET A 8 -22.92 9.33 -11.03
C MET A 8 -23.84 8.85 -9.90
N ARG A 9 -25.08 8.44 -10.22
CA ARG A 9 -25.97 7.83 -9.23
C ARG A 9 -25.38 6.55 -8.65
N LYS A 10 -24.78 5.68 -9.47
CA LYS A 10 -24.15 4.44 -8.95
C LYS A 10 -22.99 4.75 -8.00
N LEU A 11 -22.11 5.68 -8.34
CA LEU A 11 -21.00 6.12 -7.46
C LEU A 11 -21.52 6.71 -6.16
N ASN A 12 -22.52 7.59 -6.25
CA ASN A 12 -23.03 8.34 -5.11
C ASN A 12 -24.07 7.57 -4.29
N GLN A 13 -24.72 6.52 -4.79
CA GLN A 13 -25.81 5.84 -4.07
C GLN A 13 -25.50 4.38 -3.77
N SER A 14 -24.55 3.75 -4.48
CA SER A 14 -24.17 2.38 -4.18
C SER A 14 -23.37 2.34 -2.87
N PRO A 15 -23.85 1.62 -1.84
CA PRO A 15 -23.11 1.48 -0.59
C PRO A 15 -21.74 0.81 -0.83
N VAL A 16 -21.69 -0.18 -1.73
CA VAL A 16 -20.47 -0.90 -2.10
C VAL A 16 -19.42 0.03 -2.71
N LEU A 17 -19.81 0.94 -3.62
CA LEU A 17 -18.85 1.87 -4.23
C LEU A 17 -18.41 2.95 -3.25
N ARG A 18 -19.34 3.50 -2.45
CA ARG A 18 -19.00 4.44 -1.38
C ARG A 18 -17.99 3.84 -0.40
N GLN A 19 -18.23 2.60 0.04
CA GLN A 19 -17.34 1.88 0.93
C GLN A 19 -15.94 1.71 0.32
N ARG A 20 -15.85 1.35 -0.97
CA ARG A 20 -14.55 1.28 -1.67
C ARG A 20 -13.82 2.61 -1.70
N LEU A 21 -14.52 3.72 -1.95
CA LEU A 21 -13.91 5.06 -1.99
C LEU A 21 -13.44 5.51 -0.61
N ILE A 22 -14.23 5.27 0.43
CA ILE A 22 -13.84 5.56 1.81
C ILE A 22 -12.64 4.70 2.20
N ASN A 23 -12.67 3.41 1.88
CA ASN A 23 -11.58 2.48 2.18
C ASN A 23 -10.23 2.88 1.55
N ILE A 24 -10.21 3.69 0.48
CA ILE A 24 -8.95 4.21 -0.09
C ILE A 24 -8.46 5.45 0.68
N ARG A 25 -9.37 6.24 1.24
CA ARG A 25 -9.05 7.46 1.99
C ARG A 25 -8.56 7.16 3.40
N VAL A 26 -9.09 6.13 4.04
CA VAL A 26 -8.89 5.84 5.47
C VAL A 26 -8.45 4.40 5.74
N GLY A 27 -7.82 4.20 6.90
CA GLY A 27 -7.40 2.91 7.43
C GLY A 27 -5.90 2.62 7.28
N THR A 28 -5.48 1.41 7.64
CA THR A 28 -4.07 0.98 7.62
C THR A 28 -3.43 1.19 6.25
N GLY A 29 -2.34 1.94 6.17
CA GLY A 29 -1.68 2.31 4.91
C GLY A 29 -2.13 3.64 4.30
N ALA A 30 -3.15 4.32 4.87
CA ALA A 30 -3.44 5.70 4.56
C ALA A 30 -2.45 6.61 5.30
N ALA A 31 -1.37 6.99 4.63
CA ALA A 31 -0.32 7.80 5.20
C ALA A 31 0.33 8.71 4.16
N THR A 32 0.99 9.75 4.64
CA THR A 32 1.82 10.63 3.82
C THR A 32 3.29 10.29 4.03
N LEU A 33 3.96 9.91 2.95
CA LEU A 33 5.41 9.72 2.90
C LEU A 33 6.17 11.06 2.85
N PRO A 34 7.41 11.12 3.38
CA PRO A 34 8.28 12.27 3.19
C PRO A 34 8.59 12.44 1.70
N SER A 35 8.29 13.61 1.19
CA SER A 35 8.51 14.00 -0.20
C SER A 35 9.34 15.28 -0.25
N LEU A 36 9.82 15.65 -1.44
CA LEU A 36 10.50 16.93 -1.64
C LEU A 36 9.68 18.14 -1.14
N SER A 37 8.34 18.05 -1.20
CA SER A 37 7.45 19.12 -0.75
C SER A 37 7.24 19.14 0.77
N ASN A 38 7.38 17.99 1.44
CA ASN A 38 7.18 17.83 2.89
C ASN A 38 8.40 17.10 3.48
N PRO A 39 9.54 17.80 3.63
CA PRO A 39 10.73 17.21 4.24
C PRO A 39 10.48 17.00 5.73
N VAL A 40 10.56 15.75 6.18
CA VAL A 40 10.64 15.44 7.60
C VAL A 40 12.13 15.39 7.94
N ASN A 41 12.56 16.23 8.88
CA ASN A 41 13.97 16.34 9.26
C ASN A 41 14.54 14.95 9.61
N ASP A 42 15.73 14.65 9.08
CA ASP A 42 16.50 13.41 9.25
C ASP A 42 16.02 12.13 8.53
N LEU A 43 14.93 12.18 7.76
CA LEU A 43 14.46 11.04 6.98
C LEU A 43 14.75 11.20 5.48
N PRO A 44 15.24 10.14 4.80
CA PRO A 44 15.48 10.19 3.37
C PRO A 44 14.16 10.19 2.59
N ILE A 45 14.16 10.91 1.48
CA ILE A 45 12.98 11.08 0.63
C ILE A 45 12.72 9.80 -0.16
N VAL A 46 11.47 9.32 -0.13
CA VAL A 46 11.02 8.17 -0.92
C VAL A 46 10.73 8.62 -2.35
N THR A 47 11.42 8.03 -3.33
CA THR A 47 11.22 8.36 -4.75
C THR A 47 10.26 7.37 -5.42
N ARG A 48 10.45 6.07 -5.18
CA ARG A 48 9.71 4.99 -5.86
C ARG A 48 9.50 3.79 -4.96
N MET A 49 8.48 2.99 -5.26
CA MET A 49 8.23 1.70 -4.62
C MET A 49 7.88 0.64 -5.68
N HIS A 50 8.42 -0.56 -5.53
CA HIS A 50 8.11 -1.71 -6.37
C HIS A 50 7.72 -2.90 -5.50
N LEU A 51 6.53 -3.46 -5.75
CA LEU A 51 6.05 -4.65 -5.07
C LEU A 51 6.02 -5.84 -6.03
N THR A 52 6.74 -6.89 -5.67
CA THR A 52 6.76 -8.16 -6.39
C THR A 52 6.12 -9.23 -5.53
N TYR A 53 5.13 -9.93 -6.07
CA TYR A 53 4.48 -11.04 -5.37
C TYR A 53 3.94 -12.11 -6.33
N GLY A 54 3.86 -13.35 -5.88
CA GLY A 54 3.33 -14.44 -6.69
C GLY A 54 1.81 -14.40 -6.77
N LYS A 55 1.22 -14.67 -7.95
CA LYS A 55 -0.25 -14.71 -8.09
C LYS A 55 -0.92 -15.77 -7.22
N SER A 56 -0.21 -16.87 -6.92
CA SER A 56 -0.68 -17.90 -6.00
C SER A 56 -0.62 -17.42 -4.55
N ILE A 57 -1.65 -17.74 -3.78
CA ILE A 57 -1.85 -17.27 -2.40
C ILE A 57 -1.08 -18.15 -1.38
N GLY A 58 -0.57 -19.31 -1.80
CA GLY A 58 0.19 -20.23 -0.93
C GLY A 58 1.56 -19.70 -0.49
N LYS A 59 2.28 -20.47 0.36
CA LYS A 59 3.71 -20.27 0.68
C LYS A 59 4.12 -18.89 1.21
N GLY A 60 3.25 -18.25 1.99
CA GLY A 60 3.58 -16.99 2.67
C GLY A 60 3.36 -15.72 1.85
N HIS A 61 2.64 -15.80 0.72
CA HIS A 61 2.34 -14.64 -0.13
C HIS A 61 1.09 -13.84 0.30
N ILE A 62 0.26 -14.38 1.20
CA ILE A 62 -1.02 -13.78 1.63
C ILE A 62 -0.87 -12.32 2.08
N GLY A 63 0.16 -12.05 2.90
CA GLY A 63 0.43 -10.70 3.40
C GLY A 63 0.67 -9.69 2.29
N ALA A 64 1.51 -10.04 1.32
CA ALA A 64 1.82 -9.18 0.17
C ALA A 64 0.59 -8.89 -0.69
N HIS A 65 -0.30 -9.88 -0.90
CA HIS A 65 -1.57 -9.67 -1.61
C HIS A 65 -2.48 -8.67 -0.87
N LYS A 66 -2.65 -8.87 0.45
CA LYS A 66 -3.45 -7.96 1.28
C LYS A 66 -2.84 -6.56 1.33
N PHE A 67 -1.51 -6.48 1.47
CA PHE A 67 -0.76 -5.22 1.46
C PHE A 67 -0.99 -4.44 0.16
N TRP A 68 -0.94 -5.08 -1.00
CA TRP A 68 -1.26 -4.43 -2.28
C TRP A 68 -2.70 -3.90 -2.32
N ARG A 69 -3.66 -4.76 -1.99
CA ARG A 69 -5.10 -4.45 -2.10
C ARG A 69 -5.56 -3.38 -1.11
N GLN A 70 -4.97 -3.37 0.09
CA GLN A 70 -5.41 -2.51 1.19
C GLN A 70 -4.46 -1.32 1.39
N CYS A 71 -3.17 -1.56 1.63
CA CYS A 71 -2.24 -0.49 2.02
C CYS A 71 -1.69 0.29 0.83
N LEU A 72 -1.19 -0.38 -0.22
CA LEU A 72 -0.53 0.30 -1.34
C LEU A 72 -1.48 1.24 -2.10
N ALA A 73 -2.73 0.84 -2.26
CA ALA A 73 -3.77 1.67 -2.89
C ALA A 73 -4.05 2.94 -2.09
N ARG A 74 -4.14 2.84 -0.76
CA ARG A 74 -4.31 3.98 0.16
C ARG A 74 -3.10 4.91 0.13
N LEU A 75 -1.90 4.33 0.15
CA LEU A 75 -0.65 5.08 0.12
C LEU A 75 -0.52 5.89 -1.18
N LYS A 76 -0.85 5.30 -2.33
CA LYS A 76 -0.83 5.99 -3.63
C LYS A 76 -1.83 7.14 -3.72
N TYR A 77 -2.98 7.02 -3.05
CA TYR A 77 -3.99 8.08 -3.02
C TYR A 77 -3.48 9.34 -2.31
N HIS A 78 -2.79 9.18 -1.19
CA HIS A 78 -2.20 10.29 -0.42
C HIS A 78 -0.86 10.77 -1.00
N ASN A 79 -0.14 9.90 -1.73
CA ASN A 79 1.14 10.21 -2.35
C ASN A 79 1.12 9.98 -3.89
N PRO A 80 0.39 10.81 -4.65
CA PRO A 80 0.28 10.64 -6.11
C PRO A 80 1.62 10.85 -6.84
N ALA A 81 2.51 11.68 -6.30
CA ALA A 81 3.81 12.00 -6.90
C ALA A 81 4.80 10.82 -6.88
N ILE A 82 4.67 9.90 -5.91
CA ILE A 82 5.61 8.77 -5.74
C ILE A 82 5.24 7.68 -6.74
N GLN A 83 6.23 7.18 -7.49
CA GLN A 83 6.00 6.12 -8.46
C GLN A 83 5.85 4.78 -7.73
N MET A 84 4.69 4.16 -7.82
CA MET A 84 4.42 2.84 -7.24
C MET A 84 4.10 1.86 -8.35
N SER A 85 4.85 0.77 -8.41
CA SER A 85 4.72 -0.27 -9.42
C SER A 85 4.53 -1.63 -8.76
N VAL A 86 3.79 -2.51 -9.43
CA VAL A 86 3.42 -3.82 -8.89
C VAL A 86 3.58 -4.86 -9.98
N LYS A 87 4.39 -5.89 -9.73
CA LYS A 87 4.58 -7.01 -10.65
C LYS A 87 4.09 -8.31 -10.01
N PRO A 88 2.85 -8.73 -10.32
CA PRO A 88 2.44 -10.08 -10.02
C PRO A 88 3.08 -11.04 -11.03
N TYR A 89 3.79 -12.07 -10.56
CA TYR A 89 4.36 -13.11 -11.43
C TYR A 89 3.53 -14.41 -11.40
N GLU A 90 3.52 -15.10 -12.55
CA GLU A 90 2.89 -16.41 -12.73
C GLU A 90 3.96 -17.49 -12.75
N GLY A 91 3.74 -18.60 -12.02
CA GLY A 91 4.55 -19.81 -12.13
C GLY A 91 5.08 -20.37 -10.81
N THR A 92 5.62 -21.58 -10.92
CA THR A 92 6.30 -22.40 -9.89
C THR A 92 7.64 -21.79 -9.46
N GLN A 93 7.75 -20.46 -9.40
CA GLN A 93 8.85 -19.78 -8.73
C GLN A 93 8.66 -19.90 -7.21
N GLU A 94 8.62 -21.14 -6.72
CA GLU A 94 8.50 -21.48 -5.30
C GLU A 94 9.66 -20.93 -4.46
N LYS A 95 10.69 -20.39 -5.11
CA LYS A 95 11.88 -19.79 -4.51
C LYS A 95 11.84 -18.27 -4.39
N LEU A 96 10.98 -17.55 -5.11
CA LEU A 96 10.94 -16.09 -4.99
C LEU A 96 9.99 -15.72 -3.85
N ALA A 97 10.56 -15.25 -2.75
CA ALA A 97 9.79 -14.65 -1.68
C ALA A 97 9.18 -13.32 -2.15
N PRO A 98 7.97 -12.97 -1.69
CA PRO A 98 7.39 -11.68 -2.03
C PRO A 98 8.28 -10.56 -1.48
N ALA A 99 8.53 -9.54 -2.31
CA ALA A 99 9.50 -8.50 -2.04
C ALA A 99 8.86 -7.13 -2.18
N LEU A 100 9.19 -6.21 -1.28
CA LEU A 100 8.92 -4.79 -1.45
C LEU A 100 10.24 -4.03 -1.53
N THR A 101 10.49 -3.44 -2.69
CA THR A 101 11.67 -2.62 -2.94
C THR A 101 11.29 -1.15 -2.84
N ILE A 102 11.88 -0.42 -1.89
CA ILE A 102 11.67 1.01 -1.66
C ILE A 102 12.93 1.76 -2.07
N PHE A 103 12.77 2.76 -2.93
CA PHE A 103 13.86 3.59 -3.43
C PHE A 103 13.88 4.92 -2.68
N PHE A 104 15.05 5.28 -2.18
CA PHE A 104 15.31 6.51 -1.45
C PHE A 104 16.30 7.38 -2.22
N SER A 105 16.10 8.69 -2.18
CA SER A 105 17.04 9.66 -2.77
C SER A 105 18.26 9.85 -1.87
N GLY A 106 19.46 9.66 -2.42
CA GLY A 106 20.75 9.93 -1.79
C GLY A 106 21.18 8.91 -0.72
N ALA A 107 20.37 8.73 0.33
CA ALA A 107 20.73 7.91 1.50
C ALA A 107 19.63 6.90 1.85
N GLN A 108 20.04 5.76 2.41
CA GLN A 108 19.09 4.82 3.04
C GLN A 108 18.73 5.32 4.45
N PRO A 109 17.53 5.00 4.94
CA PRO A 109 17.15 5.34 6.31
C PRO A 109 18.03 4.56 7.29
N LYS A 110 18.33 5.13 8.45
CA LYS A 110 19.16 4.47 9.48
C LYS A 110 18.61 3.09 9.89
N LYS A 111 17.28 2.97 9.90
CA LYS A 111 16.55 1.72 10.20
C LYS A 111 16.57 0.69 9.06
N ALA A 112 17.10 1.02 7.87
CA ALA A 112 17.18 0.09 6.75
C ALA A 112 17.95 -1.20 7.12
N GLN A 113 18.97 -1.10 7.96
CA GLN A 113 19.81 -2.25 8.35
C GLN A 113 19.02 -3.36 9.06
N ALA A 114 17.91 -3.04 9.73
CA ALA A 114 17.11 -4.02 10.46
C ALA A 114 16.15 -4.81 9.55
N TYR A 115 15.71 -4.23 8.44
CA TYR A 115 14.66 -4.80 7.58
C TYR A 115 15.15 -5.11 6.16
N HIS A 116 16.31 -4.61 5.77
CA HIS A 116 16.88 -4.87 4.47
C HIS A 116 17.37 -6.32 4.40
N ASP A 117 16.80 -7.08 3.47
CA ASP A 117 17.30 -8.42 3.14
C ASP A 117 18.25 -8.33 1.94
N PRO A 118 19.59 -8.41 2.15
CA PRO A 118 20.56 -8.35 1.04
C PRO A 118 20.62 -9.65 0.23
N ALA A 119 20.09 -10.76 0.76
CA ALA A 119 20.08 -12.04 0.08
C ALA A 119 18.93 -12.13 -0.94
N LEU A 120 17.85 -11.37 -0.71
CA LEU A 120 16.71 -11.29 -1.62
C LEU A 120 17.00 -10.32 -2.78
N LYS A 121 17.21 -10.87 -3.98
CA LYS A 121 17.29 -10.08 -5.21
C LYS A 121 15.93 -10.08 -5.91
N ASP A 122 15.28 -8.93 -5.94
CA ASP A 122 14.06 -8.70 -6.70
C ASP A 122 14.40 -8.49 -8.18
N GLU A 123 14.31 -9.55 -8.99
CA GLU A 123 14.63 -9.51 -10.42
C GLU A 123 13.66 -8.65 -11.24
N PHE A 124 12.45 -8.44 -10.73
CA PHE A 124 11.41 -7.68 -11.42
C PHE A 124 11.44 -6.18 -11.08
N ALA A 125 12.13 -5.80 -9.99
CA ALA A 125 12.32 -4.42 -9.64
C ALA A 125 13.23 -3.70 -10.64
N PRO A 126 12.92 -2.44 -11.00
CA PRO A 126 13.84 -1.63 -11.79
C PRO A 126 15.14 -1.43 -11.00
N LYS A 127 16.28 -1.43 -11.71
CA LYS A 127 17.56 -1.16 -11.07
C LYS A 127 17.58 0.26 -10.47
N PRO A 128 18.17 0.46 -9.28
CA PRO A 128 18.33 1.79 -8.71
C PRO A 128 19.15 2.67 -9.67
N THR A 129 18.79 3.95 -9.76
CA THR A 129 19.60 4.95 -10.44
C THR A 129 20.77 5.38 -9.53
N GLU A 130 21.85 5.93 -10.07
CA GLU A 130 23.06 6.31 -9.29
C GLU A 130 22.77 7.25 -8.10
N ALA A 131 21.73 8.08 -8.21
CA ALA A 131 21.28 8.99 -7.16
C ALA A 131 20.33 8.34 -6.12
N GLU A 132 19.97 7.08 -6.30
CA GLU A 132 19.00 6.37 -5.47
C GLU A 132 19.61 5.14 -4.80
N LYS A 133 19.11 4.85 -3.60
CA LYS A 133 19.43 3.62 -2.88
C LYS A 133 18.16 2.82 -2.65
N ALA A 134 18.19 1.54 -3.03
CA ALA A 134 17.08 0.63 -2.80
C ALA A 134 17.22 -0.10 -1.46
N VAL A 135 16.10 -0.27 -0.77
CA VAL A 135 15.95 -1.16 0.38
C VAL A 135 14.93 -2.22 0.00
N VAL A 136 15.34 -3.47 0.07
CA VAL A 136 14.49 -4.64 -0.23
C VAL A 136 13.99 -5.24 1.08
N LEU A 137 12.67 -5.31 1.25
CA LEU A 137 12.00 -6.00 2.34
C LEU A 137 11.50 -7.37 1.88
N ASN A 138 11.74 -8.39 2.70
CA ASN A 138 11.15 -9.71 2.52
C ASN A 138 9.78 -9.77 3.20
N LEU A 139 8.74 -10.05 2.42
CA LEU A 139 7.36 -10.06 2.89
C LEU A 139 6.81 -11.47 3.16
N LYS A 140 7.67 -12.49 3.10
CA LYS A 140 7.24 -13.88 3.25
C LYS A 140 6.75 -14.13 4.68
N ASP A 141 5.58 -14.75 4.79
CA ASP A 141 4.96 -15.17 6.06
C ASP A 141 4.58 -14.01 7.01
N TYR A 142 4.73 -12.76 6.58
CA TYR A 142 4.27 -11.58 7.32
C TYR A 142 2.79 -11.28 7.04
N ASN A 143 2.10 -10.74 8.04
CA ASN A 143 0.78 -10.15 7.85
C ASN A 143 0.90 -8.73 7.25
N PHE A 144 -0.15 -8.25 6.57
CA PHE A 144 -0.13 -6.93 5.93
C PHE A 144 0.07 -5.77 6.92
N GLU A 145 -0.38 -5.92 8.17
CA GLU A 145 -0.22 -4.92 9.24
C GLU A 145 1.24 -4.84 9.70
N GLU A 146 1.92 -5.97 9.82
CA GLU A 146 3.34 -6.04 10.16
C GLU A 146 4.19 -5.45 9.02
N ILE A 147 3.86 -5.80 7.78
CA ILE A 147 4.49 -5.20 6.59
C ILE A 147 4.30 -3.67 6.62
N TRP A 148 3.09 -3.20 6.94
CA TRP A 148 2.81 -1.77 7.04
C TRP A 148 3.64 -1.09 8.15
N GLN A 149 3.77 -1.71 9.32
CA GLN A 149 4.60 -1.20 10.40
C GLN A 149 6.07 -1.06 9.97
N GLN A 150 6.63 -2.08 9.32
CA GLN A 150 8.00 -2.03 8.79
C GLN A 150 8.17 -0.88 7.78
N VAL A 151 7.23 -0.72 6.86
CA VAL A 151 7.26 0.38 5.88
C VAL A 151 7.18 1.74 6.58
N LYS A 152 6.29 1.88 7.57
CA LYS A 152 6.12 3.10 8.36
C LYS A 152 7.41 3.45 9.10
N GLU A 153 8.07 2.48 9.71
CA GLU A 153 9.32 2.68 10.43
C GLU A 153 10.48 3.05 9.51
N LEU A 154 10.57 2.43 8.33
CA LEU A 154 11.63 2.71 7.35
C LEU A 154 11.47 4.09 6.72
N THR A 155 10.25 4.45 6.35
CA THR A 155 9.96 5.68 5.61
C THR A 155 9.62 6.86 6.51
N GLY A 156 9.30 6.60 7.79
CA GLY A 156 8.73 7.60 8.70
C GLY A 156 7.39 8.16 8.24
N ALA A 157 6.57 7.33 7.58
CA ALA A 157 5.26 7.71 7.11
C ALA A 157 4.35 8.19 8.26
N VAL A 158 3.64 9.29 8.04
CA VAL A 158 2.66 9.82 9.00
C VAL A 158 1.26 9.39 8.60
N GLU A 159 0.55 8.71 9.49
CA GLU A 159 -0.81 8.22 9.21
C GLU A 159 -1.81 9.37 9.12
N VAL A 160 -2.70 9.27 8.14
CA VAL A 160 -3.78 10.23 7.93
C VAL A 160 -5.00 9.78 8.73
N ALA A 161 -5.40 10.61 9.70
CA ALA A 161 -6.60 10.35 10.49
C ALA A 161 -7.87 10.54 9.65
N ALA A 162 -8.88 9.68 9.89
CA ALA A 162 -10.18 9.82 9.27
C ALA A 162 -10.86 11.14 9.71
N THR A 163 -11.32 11.92 8.73
CA THR A 163 -12.09 13.15 8.95
C THR A 163 -13.45 12.84 9.59
N ALA A 164 -14.11 13.87 10.15
CA ALA A 164 -15.44 13.69 10.75
C ALA A 164 -16.46 13.15 9.72
N GLU A 165 -16.44 13.66 8.50
CA GLU A 165 -17.31 13.20 7.42
C GLU A 165 -17.06 11.73 7.05
N ASP A 166 -15.78 11.31 6.99
CA ASP A 166 -15.45 9.91 6.70
C ASP A 166 -15.95 8.99 7.81
N ARG A 167 -15.85 9.41 9.09
CA ARG A 167 -16.36 8.62 10.23
C ARG A 167 -17.87 8.41 10.16
N GLU A 168 -18.63 9.48 9.89
CA GLU A 168 -20.08 9.37 9.71
C GLU A 168 -20.45 8.44 8.55
N GLN A 169 -19.70 8.51 7.44
CA GLN A 169 -19.95 7.66 6.29
C GLN A 169 -19.65 6.19 6.60
N ILE A 170 -18.57 5.90 7.34
CA ILE A 170 -18.24 4.55 7.81
C ILE A 170 -19.35 4.03 8.72
N GLU A 171 -19.84 4.85 9.64
CA GLU A 171 -20.91 4.46 10.57
C GLU A 171 -22.23 4.15 9.84
N LYS A 172 -22.62 4.99 8.88
CA LYS A 172 -23.78 4.75 8.01
C LYS A 172 -23.64 3.42 7.24
N LEU A 173 -22.44 3.11 6.75
CA LEU A 173 -22.17 1.85 6.06
C LEU A 173 -22.28 0.64 6.99
N LYS A 174 -21.72 0.72 8.19
CA LYS A 174 -21.84 -0.34 9.21
C LYS A 174 -23.30 -0.62 9.58
N GLN A 175 -24.10 0.43 9.76
CA GLN A 175 -25.53 0.27 10.04
C GLN A 175 -26.28 -0.44 8.89
N MET A 176 -25.91 -0.17 7.64
CA MET A 176 -26.50 -0.86 6.47
C MET A 176 -26.05 -2.32 6.38
N GLU A 177 -24.80 -2.63 6.71
CA GLU A 177 -24.30 -4.01 6.76
C GLU A 177 -25.05 -4.85 7.80
N LEU A 178 -25.22 -4.32 9.01
CA LEU A 178 -25.97 -5.01 10.07
C LEU A 178 -27.42 -5.30 9.67
N LYS A 179 -28.09 -4.36 9.01
CA LYS A 179 -29.46 -4.59 8.47
C LYS A 179 -29.45 -5.66 7.39
N SER A 180 -28.49 -5.61 6.46
CA SER A 180 -28.38 -6.61 5.40
C SER A 180 -28.04 -8.01 5.93
N GLU A 181 -27.33 -8.13 7.04
CA GLU A 181 -27.06 -9.41 7.69
C GLU A 181 -28.29 -9.96 8.41
N ALA A 182 -29.10 -9.09 9.01
CA ALA A 182 -30.36 -9.48 9.64
C ALA A 182 -31.43 -9.93 8.61
N ASP A 183 -31.39 -9.38 7.39
CA ASP A 183 -32.33 -9.70 6.30
C ASP A 183 -31.91 -10.96 5.48
N LYS A 184 -30.72 -11.53 5.72
CA LYS A 184 -30.21 -12.73 5.03
C LYS A 184 -30.71 -14.02 5.67
#